data_AF-A0A3E0QFV4-F1
#
_entry.id   AF-A0A3E0QFV4-F1
#
_cell.length_a   1.000
_cell.length_b   1.000
_cell.length_c   1.000
_cell.angle_alpha   90.00
_cell.angle_beta   90.00
_cell.angle_gamma   90.00
#
_symmetry.space_group_name_H-M   'P 1'
#
loop_
_entity.id
_entity.type
_entity.pdbx_description
1 polymer ?
#
loop_
_entity_poly.entity_id
_entity_poly.type
_entity_poly.pdbx_seq_one_letter_code
_entity_poly.pdbx_strand_id
1 'polypeptide(L)'
;PIRIAKSSGQVATFGVIAFISMMAYISISLGLINLFPIPMLDGGHLMFYTFEALLGRPLSQKTQEGFFRIGLFLLLSLMFFTTFNDLKDLGLFG
;
A
#
# COMPACT_ATOMS: atom_id res chain seq x y z
N PRO A 1 -8.39 1.57 -14.85
CA PRO A 1 -9.83 1.93 -14.75
C PRO A 1 -10.73 1.42 -15.89
N ILE A 2 -10.24 1.22 -17.12
CA ILE A 2 -11.04 0.63 -18.22
C ILE A 2 -10.99 -0.92 -18.23
N ARG A 3 -9.89 -1.52 -17.74
CA ARG A 3 -9.75 -2.99 -17.63
C ARG A 3 -10.78 -3.62 -16.67
N ILE A 4 -11.21 -2.88 -15.65
CA ILE A 4 -12.22 -3.30 -14.69
C ILE A 4 -13.62 -3.28 -15.33
N ALA A 5 -13.91 -2.27 -16.17
CA ALA A 5 -15.20 -2.10 -16.83
C ALA A 5 -15.48 -3.18 -17.90
N LYS A 6 -14.46 -3.67 -18.63
CA LYS A 6 -14.63 -4.80 -19.56
C LYS A 6 -14.83 -6.14 -18.86
N SER A 7 -14.34 -6.30 -17.62
CA SER A 7 -14.49 -7.52 -16.83
C SER A 7 -15.85 -7.61 -16.12
N SER A 8 -16.63 -6.54 -16.08
CA SER A 8 -17.89 -6.48 -15.32
C SER A 8 -19.02 -7.31 -15.94
N GLY A 9 -18.97 -7.58 -17.26
CA GLY A 9 -20.00 -8.36 -17.96
C GLY A 9 -19.92 -9.88 -17.75
N GLN A 10 -18.75 -10.42 -17.37
CA GLN A 10 -18.56 -11.86 -17.15
C GLN A 10 -18.61 -12.26 -15.67
N VAL A 11 -18.66 -11.30 -14.73
CA VAL A 11 -18.51 -11.58 -13.29
C VAL A 11 -19.84 -11.78 -12.57
N ALA A 12 -20.97 -11.47 -13.20
CA ALA A 12 -22.31 -11.69 -12.65
C ALA A 12 -22.66 -13.18 -12.41
N THR A 13 -21.80 -14.11 -12.86
CA THR A 13 -22.01 -15.57 -12.75
C THR A 13 -21.11 -16.23 -11.69
N PHE A 14 -20.31 -15.46 -10.94
CA PHE A 14 -19.51 -16.01 -9.86
C PHE A 14 -20.37 -16.11 -8.60
N GLY A 15 -20.97 -17.28 -8.37
CA GLY A 15 -21.77 -17.56 -7.17
C GLY A 15 -21.04 -17.27 -5.86
N VAL A 16 -21.76 -17.38 -4.74
CA VAL A 16 -21.31 -16.96 -3.39
C VAL A 16 -19.89 -17.44 -3.02
N ILE A 17 -19.50 -18.66 -3.42
CA ILE A 17 -18.16 -19.22 -3.18
C ILE A 17 -17.04 -18.38 -3.84
N ALA A 18 -17.24 -17.95 -5.10
CA ALA A 18 -16.23 -17.20 -5.83
C ALA A 18 -16.13 -15.75 -5.31
N PHE A 19 -17.24 -15.16 -4.87
CA PHE A 19 -17.24 -13.86 -4.19
C PHE A 19 -16.46 -13.91 -2.87
N ILE A 20 -16.71 -14.92 -2.03
CA ILE A 20 -15.97 -15.11 -0.76
C ILE A 20 -14.48 -15.34 -1.03
N SER A 21 -14.13 -16.12 -2.05
CA SER A 21 -12.73 -16.40 -2.41
C SER A 21 -12.01 -15.12 -2.87
N MET A 22 -12.66 -14.29 -3.68
CA MET A 22 -12.12 -13.00 -4.10
C MET A 22 -11.98 -12.02 -2.93
N MET A 23 -12.96 -11.97 -2.03
CA MET A 23 -12.89 -11.16 -0.81
C MET A 23 -11.72 -11.60 0.08
N ALA A 24 -11.56 -12.91 0.31
CA ALA A 24 -10.45 -13.46 1.08
C ALA A 24 -9.09 -13.08 0.45
N TYR A 25 -8.96 -13.22 -0.88
CA TYR A 25 -7.74 -12.85 -1.59
C TYR A 25 -7.40 -11.35 -1.44
N ILE A 26 -8.40 -10.47 -1.61
CA ILE A 26 -8.22 -9.02 -1.43
C ILE A 26 -7.84 -8.71 0.02
N SER A 27 -8.54 -9.28 1.00
CA SER A 27 -8.25 -9.07 2.42
C SER A 27 -6.85 -9.54 2.81
N ILE A 28 -6.41 -10.71 2.36
CA ILE A 28 -5.05 -11.20 2.62
C ILE A 28 -4.02 -10.28 1.98
N SER A 29 -4.22 -9.90 0.72
CA SER A 29 -3.31 -9.01 0.00
C SER A 29 -3.19 -7.65 0.69
N LEU A 30 -4.31 -7.06 1.12
CA LEU A 30 -4.33 -5.79 1.83
C LEU A 30 -3.70 -5.91 3.23
N GLY A 31 -3.98 -7.01 3.94
CA GLY A 31 -3.34 -7.30 5.22
C GLY A 31 -1.82 -7.38 5.12
N LEU A 32 -1.31 -8.08 4.09
CA LEU A 32 0.12 -8.16 3.81
C LEU A 32 0.74 -6.79 3.46
N ILE A 33 0.03 -5.96 2.69
CA ILE A 33 0.47 -4.59 2.37
C ILE A 33 0.52 -3.73 3.64
N ASN A 34 -0.48 -3.81 4.52
CA ASN A 34 -0.51 -3.06 5.77
C ASN A 34 0.58 -3.49 6.76
N LEU A 35 1.02 -4.75 6.70
CA LEU A 35 2.15 -5.27 7.49
C LEU A 35 3.51 -4.87 6.92
N PHE A 36 3.57 -4.26 5.73
CA PHE A 36 4.84 -3.82 5.16
C PHE A 36 5.46 -2.73 6.04
N PRO A 37 6.80 -2.70 6.21
CA PRO A 37 7.49 -1.78 7.11
C PRO A 37 7.55 -0.36 6.52
N ILE A 38 6.40 0.27 6.37
CA ILE A 38 6.24 1.65 5.90
C ILE A 38 5.85 2.50 7.12
N PRO A 39 6.58 3.60 7.44
CA PRO A 39 6.35 4.45 8.62
C PRO A 39 4.95 5.05 8.82
N MET A 40 4.01 4.81 7.90
CA MET A 40 2.63 5.31 7.86
C MET A 40 1.57 4.19 8.02
N LEU A 41 1.96 2.92 7.86
CA LEU A 41 1.07 1.75 7.93
C LEU A 41 1.22 1.03 9.28
N ASP A 42 0.29 0.14 9.61
CA ASP A 42 0.31 -0.66 10.85
C ASP A 42 1.65 -1.42 11.04
N GLY A 43 2.25 -1.90 9.94
CA GLY A 43 3.57 -2.54 9.91
C GLY A 43 4.74 -1.61 10.26
N GLY A 44 4.57 -0.30 10.15
CA GLY A 44 5.56 0.69 10.60
C GLY A 44 5.76 0.67 12.12
N HIS A 45 4.70 0.42 12.89
CA HIS A 45 4.82 0.24 14.34
C HIS A 45 5.57 -1.04 14.71
N LEU A 46 5.30 -2.14 14.00
CA LEU A 46 6.06 -3.39 14.12
C LEU A 46 7.55 -3.21 13.76
N MET A 47 7.84 -2.43 12.73
CA MET A 47 9.21 -2.04 12.39
C MET A 47 9.85 -1.28 13.57
N PHE A 48 9.18 -0.29 14.14
CA PHE A 48 9.72 0.43 15.29
C PHE A 48 9.97 -0.48 16.50
N TYR A 49 9.04 -1.38 16.83
CA TYR A 49 9.23 -2.34 17.93
C TYR A 49 10.37 -3.33 17.68
N THR A 50 10.56 -3.79 16.43
CA THR A 50 11.71 -4.64 16.09
C THR A 50 13.02 -3.87 16.20
N PHE A 51 13.06 -2.60 15.78
CA PHE A 51 14.22 -1.73 16.02
C PHE A 51 14.48 -1.49 17.51
N GLU A 52 13.45 -1.26 18.32
CA GLU A 52 13.59 -1.10 19.77
C GLU A 52 14.10 -2.38 20.44
N ALA A 53 13.61 -3.54 20.03
CA ALA A 53 14.08 -4.84 20.50
C ALA A 53 15.56 -5.08 20.15
N LEU A 54 16.00 -4.65 18.97
CA LEU A 54 17.40 -4.73 18.54
C LEU A 54 18.30 -3.70 19.24
N LEU A 55 17.83 -2.46 19.43
CA LEU A 55 18.58 -1.38 20.08
C LEU A 55 18.57 -1.48 21.60
N GLY A 56 17.65 -2.25 22.18
CA GLY A 56 17.46 -2.37 23.63
C GLY A 56 16.98 -1.08 24.31
N ARG A 57 16.54 -0.08 23.55
CA ARG A 57 16.05 1.22 24.05
C ARG A 57 14.90 1.74 23.18
N PRO A 58 13.91 2.44 23.77
CA PRO A 58 12.80 3.01 23.02
C PRO A 58 13.29 4.07 22.04
N LEU A 59 12.65 4.15 20.88
CA LEU A 59 12.96 5.18 19.88
C LEU A 59 12.47 6.54 20.39
N SER A 60 13.31 7.57 20.23
CA SER A 60 12.91 8.92 20.63
C SER A 60 11.79 9.45 19.71
N GLN A 61 10.88 10.26 20.25
CA GLN A 61 9.79 10.85 19.44
C GLN A 61 10.34 11.61 18.21
N LYS A 62 11.47 12.31 18.34
CA LYS A 62 12.13 13.00 17.22
C LYS A 62 12.56 12.03 16.11
N THR A 63 13.01 10.83 16.48
CA THR A 63 13.40 9.78 15.53
C THR A 63 12.16 9.26 14.80
N GLN A 64 11.07 8.97 15.53
CA GLN A 64 9.82 8.49 14.96
C GLN A 64 9.19 9.53 14.01
N GLU A 65 9.16 10.80 14.39
CA GLU A 65 8.73 11.92 13.54
C GLU A 65 9.58 12.05 12.28
N GLY A 66 10.91 11.86 12.40
CA GLY A 66 11.83 11.85 11.27
C GLY A 66 11.50 10.73 10.27
N PHE A 67 11.32 9.50 10.76
CA PHE A 67 10.92 8.36 9.93
C PHE A 67 9.55 8.58 9.28
N PHE A 68 8.58 9.14 10.01
CA PHE A 68 7.26 9.46 9.47
C PHE A 68 7.34 10.50 8.34
N ARG A 69 8.11 11.58 8.55
CA ARG A 69 8.30 12.63 7.53
C ARG A 69 9.00 12.10 6.27
N ILE A 70 10.02 11.26 6.44
CA ILE A 70 10.70 10.58 5.32
C ILE A 70 9.73 9.65 4.59
N GLY A 71 8.97 8.84 5.33
CA GLY A 71 7.97 7.93 4.76
C GLY A 71 6.89 8.67 3.97
N LEU A 72 6.37 9.77 4.50
CA LEU A 72 5.40 10.61 3.82
C LEU A 72 5.98 11.25 2.55
N PHE A 73 7.21 11.78 2.63
CA PHE A 73 7.88 12.37 1.47
C PHE A 73 8.11 11.35 0.35
N LEU A 74 8.54 10.13 0.69
CA LEU A 74 8.71 9.04 -0.27
C LEU A 74 7.37 8.63 -0.90
N LEU A 75 6.30 8.54 -0.10
CA LEU A 75 4.97 8.18 -0.58
C LEU A 75 4.41 9.24 -1.53
N LEU A 76 4.55 10.53 -1.21
CA LEU A 76 4.16 11.63 -2.09
C LEU A 76 5.00 11.67 -3.36
N SER A 77 6.31 11.44 -3.26
CA SER A 77 7.22 11.38 -4.42
C SER A 77 6.85 10.23 -5.36
N LEU A 78 6.54 9.06 -4.80
CA LEU A 78 6.08 7.91 -5.55
C LEU A 78 4.73 8.19 -6.22
N MET A 79 3.76 8.72 -5.47
CA MET A 79 2.45 9.08 -6.01
C MET A 79 2.57 10.07 -7.17
N PHE A 80 3.43 11.08 -7.05
CA PHE A 80 3.73 12.03 -8.13
C PHE A 80 4.35 11.29 -9.31
N PHE A 81 5.40 10.50 -9.09
CA PHE A 81 6.08 9.74 -10.15
C PHE A 81 5.12 8.80 -10.90
N THR A 82 4.29 8.03 -10.19
CA THR A 82 3.33 7.12 -10.80
C THR A 82 2.24 7.89 -11.55
N THR A 83 1.73 8.99 -10.98
CA THR A 83 0.71 9.82 -11.67
C THR A 83 1.26 10.42 -12.96
N PHE A 84 2.50 10.94 -12.95
CA PHE A 84 3.15 11.47 -14.14
C PHE A 84 3.40 10.39 -15.19
N ASN A 85 3.85 9.21 -14.76
CA ASN A 85 4.09 8.09 -15.65
C ASN A 85 2.77 7.59 -16.28
N ASP A 86 1.71 7.45 -15.47
CA ASP A 86 0.37 7.09 -15.95
C ASP A 86 -0.17 8.13 -16.94
N LEU A 87 0.06 9.44 -16.70
CA LEU A 87 -0.32 10.52 -17.63
C LEU A 87 0.43 10.44 -18.96
N LYS A 88 1.72 10.07 -18.92
CA LYS A 88 2.53 9.87 -20.11
C LYS A 88 2.07 8.64 -20.90
N ASP A 89 1.79 7.54 -20.20
CA ASP A 89 1.26 6.30 -20.79
C ASP A 89 -0.16 6.49 -21.36
N LEU A 90 -0.91 7.49 -20.90
CA LEU A 90 -2.21 7.92 -21.42
C LEU A 90 -2.15 8.72 -22.74
N GLY A 91 -0.96 9.03 -23.26
CA GLY A 91 -0.79 9.71 -24.55
C GLY A 91 -1.03 11.23 -24.51
N LEU A 92 -1.03 11.86 -23.33
CA LEU A 92 -1.10 13.33 -23.22
C LEU A 92 0.20 14.05 -23.64
N PHE A 93 1.30 13.30 -23.79
CA PHE A 93 2.60 13.81 -24.25
C PHE A 93 3.24 12.88 -25.30
N GLY A 94 2.43 12.30 -26.19
CA GLY A 94 2.87 11.54 -27.37
C GLY A 94 2.23 12.08 -28.63
#